data_AF-W5QAM6-F1
#
_entry.id   AF-W5QAM6-F1
#
_cell.length_a   1.000
_cell.length_b   1.000
_cell.length_c   1.000
_cell.angle_alpha   90.00
_cell.angle_beta   90.00
_cell.angle_gamma   90.00
#
_symmetry.space_group_name_H-M   'P 1'
#
loop_
_entity.id
_entity.type
_entity.pdbx_description
1 polymer ?
#
loop_
_entity_poly.entity_id
_entity_poly.type
_entity_poly.pdbx_seq_one_letter_code
_entity_poly.pdbx_strand_id
1 'polypeptide(L)'
;GIFPWRRGGLTAFVYFFPRHSSVKADEAAGTAPFHLDLWFYFTLQNWVLDFGRPIAMLVFPLEWFPLNKPSVGDYFHMAYNIITPFLLLKLIERCPRTLPRSLIYVSIITFIMGASIHLVGDSVNHRLIFSGYQNHLSVRENPIIKNLKPETLIDSFELLYYYDEYLGHSMWYIPFFLILFMYFSGCFTPTKAESSMPGAALLLVVPRIQYLVTEGQIFILFIFTSFAMLALVLHQKRKRLFLDSNGLFLFYSFALALLLVALWVAWLWNDPVLRKKYPGVIYVPEPWAFSTLQSWAQA
;
A
#
# COMPACT_ATOMS: atom_id res chain seq x y z
N GLY A 1 32.33 -26.11 -55.37
CA GLY A 1 32.76 -27.46 -54.93
C GLY A 1 32.38 -27.62 -53.47
N ILE A 2 31.86 -28.79 -53.13
CA ILE A 2 31.11 -29.15 -51.93
C ILE A 2 31.95 -29.08 -50.63
N PHE A 3 31.25 -28.76 -49.54
CA PHE A 3 31.63 -28.75 -48.11
C PHE A 3 32.61 -29.85 -47.65
N PRO A 4 33.32 -29.58 -46.54
CA PRO A 4 33.22 -30.50 -45.42
C PRO A 4 32.82 -29.81 -44.11
N TRP A 5 31.89 -30.45 -43.42
CA TRP A 5 31.42 -30.17 -42.07
C TRP A 5 32.56 -30.26 -41.03
N ARG A 6 32.74 -29.23 -40.22
CA ARG A 6 33.33 -29.33 -38.89
C ARG A 6 32.47 -28.55 -37.91
N ARG A 7 31.79 -29.25 -37.00
CA ARG A 7 31.06 -28.66 -35.86
C ARG A 7 32.07 -27.98 -34.94
N GLY A 8 32.17 -26.66 -35.04
CA GLY A 8 32.92 -25.82 -34.11
C GLY A 8 31.97 -25.20 -33.09
N GLY A 9 32.12 -25.62 -31.83
CA GLY A 9 31.77 -24.93 -30.59
C GLY A 9 30.61 -23.95 -30.58
N LEU A 10 29.47 -24.41 -30.03
CA LEU A 10 28.58 -23.55 -29.26
C LEU A 10 29.36 -23.06 -28.02
N THR A 11 30.07 -21.94 -28.15
CA THR A 11 30.57 -21.19 -27.00
C THR A 11 29.36 -20.62 -26.27
N ALA A 12 29.00 -21.31 -25.20
CA ALA A 12 28.07 -20.83 -24.19
C ALA A 12 28.57 -19.49 -23.66
N PHE A 13 27.89 -18.40 -24.02
CA PHE A 13 27.92 -17.15 -23.27
C PHE A 13 27.13 -17.39 -21.97
N VAL A 14 27.78 -18.11 -21.04
CA VAL A 14 27.38 -18.13 -19.64
C VAL A 14 27.67 -16.73 -19.12
N TYR A 15 26.64 -15.88 -19.08
CA TYR A 15 26.69 -14.66 -18.29
C TYR A 15 26.92 -15.07 -16.83
N PHE A 16 28.17 -14.92 -16.41
CA PHE A 16 28.64 -15.07 -15.05
C PHE A 16 28.03 -13.93 -14.21
N PHE A 17 26.80 -14.12 -13.74
CA PHE A 17 26.30 -13.32 -12.63
C PHE A 17 26.89 -13.88 -11.34
N PRO A 18 27.63 -13.09 -10.54
CA PRO A 18 28.16 -13.56 -9.27
C PRO A 18 27.00 -13.95 -8.36
N ARG A 19 26.97 -15.23 -7.98
CA ARG A 19 26.06 -15.78 -6.97
C ARG A 19 26.52 -15.29 -5.60
N HIS A 20 26.19 -14.05 -5.24
CA HIS A 20 26.34 -13.57 -3.87
C HIS A 20 25.23 -14.20 -3.01
N SER A 21 25.54 -15.39 -2.48
CA SER A 21 25.04 -15.96 -1.22
C SER A 21 25.26 -17.48 -1.26
N SER A 22 26.49 -17.91 -0.98
CA SER A 22 26.74 -19.23 -0.41
C SER A 22 26.33 -19.16 1.06
N VAL A 23 25.04 -19.32 1.33
CA VAL A 23 24.60 -19.69 2.67
C VAL A 23 24.92 -21.18 2.79
N LYS A 24 25.84 -21.52 3.68
CA LYS A 24 26.16 -22.90 4.04
C LYS A 24 24.86 -23.61 4.42
N ALA A 25 24.63 -24.77 3.82
CA ALA A 25 23.45 -25.61 4.02
C ALA A 25 23.41 -26.33 5.38
N ASP A 26 23.99 -25.75 6.44
CA ASP A 26 24.17 -26.41 7.75
C ASP A 26 23.98 -25.48 8.97
N GLU A 27 23.40 -24.29 8.81
CA GLU A 27 22.93 -23.52 9.96
C GLU A 27 21.44 -23.77 10.17
N ALA A 28 21.18 -24.74 11.04
CA ALA A 28 20.02 -24.89 11.92
C ALA A 28 18.63 -24.65 11.31
N ALA A 29 17.78 -25.67 11.47
CA ALA A 29 16.34 -25.52 11.66
C ALA A 29 16.04 -24.66 12.91
N GLY A 30 16.48 -23.41 12.89
CA GLY A 30 16.17 -22.35 13.83
C GLY A 30 14.97 -21.59 13.31
N THR A 31 14.01 -21.37 14.20
CA THR A 31 12.82 -20.55 14.01
C THR A 31 13.12 -19.30 13.18
N ALA A 32 12.39 -19.04 12.09
CA ALA A 32 12.44 -17.71 11.48
C ALA A 32 11.96 -16.69 12.52
N PRO A 33 12.83 -15.78 12.99
CA PRO A 33 12.47 -14.87 14.08
C PRO A 33 11.34 -13.95 13.63
N PHE A 34 10.44 -13.60 14.56
CA PHE A 34 9.42 -12.59 14.28
C PHE A 34 10.10 -11.27 13.92
N HIS A 35 9.74 -10.66 12.79
CA HIS A 35 10.36 -9.44 12.27
C HIS A 35 9.86 -8.19 12.99
N LEU A 36 10.00 -8.16 14.32
CA LEU A 36 9.46 -7.10 15.18
C LEU A 36 9.92 -5.71 14.75
N ASP A 37 11.20 -5.58 14.40
CA ASP A 37 11.80 -4.35 13.90
C ASP A 37 11.09 -3.86 12.63
N LEU A 38 10.93 -4.70 11.62
CA LEU A 38 10.27 -4.33 10.37
C LEU A 38 8.81 -3.98 10.59
N TRP A 39 8.08 -4.79 11.37
CA TRP A 39 6.68 -4.53 11.66
C TRP A 39 6.48 -3.25 12.47
N PHE A 40 7.41 -2.94 13.37
CA PHE A 40 7.44 -1.68 14.09
C PHE A 40 7.69 -0.51 13.13
N TYR A 41 8.68 -0.59 12.24
CA TYR A 41 8.95 0.46 11.25
C TYR A 41 7.78 0.68 10.30
N PHE A 42 7.10 -0.38 9.83
CA PHE A 42 5.88 -0.24 9.03
C PHE A 42 4.76 0.47 9.82
N THR A 43 4.57 0.12 11.09
CA THR A 43 3.57 0.80 11.94
C THR A 43 3.93 2.26 12.17
N LEU A 44 5.18 2.55 12.54
CA LEU A 44 5.66 3.91 12.76
C LEU A 44 5.56 4.75 11.48
N GLN A 45 5.95 4.18 10.34
CA GLN A 45 5.86 4.86 9.05
C GLN A 45 4.42 5.23 8.73
N ASN A 46 3.46 4.30 8.83
CA ASN A 46 2.05 4.61 8.57
C ASN A 46 1.52 5.69 9.54
N TRP A 47 1.92 5.65 10.81
CA TRP A 47 1.53 6.69 11.79
C TRP A 47 2.11 8.06 11.47
N VAL A 48 3.42 8.14 11.21
CA VAL A 48 4.09 9.42 11.02
C VAL A 48 3.80 10.00 9.64
N LEU A 49 3.79 9.17 8.59
CA LEU A 49 3.72 9.65 7.21
C LEU A 49 2.31 9.70 6.65
N ASP A 50 1.42 8.79 7.06
CA ASP A 50 0.03 8.79 6.57
C ASP A 50 -0.87 9.62 7.50
N PHE A 51 -0.79 9.42 8.84
CA PHE A 51 -1.57 10.26 9.78
C PHE A 51 -0.93 11.60 10.09
N GLY A 52 0.40 11.66 10.17
CA GLY A 52 1.10 12.91 10.48
C GLY A 52 1.02 13.95 9.35
N ARG A 53 0.73 13.54 8.11
CA ARG A 53 0.63 14.44 6.95
C ARG A 53 -0.52 15.45 7.08
N PRO A 54 -1.80 15.03 7.23
CA PRO A 54 -2.90 15.98 7.42
C PRO A 54 -2.68 16.89 8.64
N ILE A 55 -2.13 16.33 9.72
CA ILE A 55 -1.85 17.08 10.95
C ILE A 55 -0.77 18.14 10.72
N ALA A 56 0.35 17.77 10.09
CA ALA A 56 1.41 18.71 9.76
C ALA A 56 0.89 19.84 8.86
N MET A 57 0.05 19.51 7.90
CA MET A 57 -0.55 20.50 6.98
C MET A 57 -1.51 21.47 7.70
N LEU A 58 -2.16 21.05 8.78
CA LEU A 58 -2.97 21.93 9.63
C LEU A 58 -2.12 22.79 10.59
N VAL A 59 -1.01 22.25 11.08
CA VAL A 59 -0.19 22.91 12.10
C VAL A 59 0.78 23.94 11.51
N PHE A 60 1.30 23.71 10.29
CA PHE A 60 2.29 24.60 9.68
C PHE A 60 1.63 25.66 8.78
N PRO A 61 1.82 26.96 9.06
CA PRO A 61 1.17 28.03 8.30
C PRO A 61 1.76 28.20 6.89
N LEU A 62 0.92 28.67 5.96
CA LEU A 62 1.29 28.98 4.56
C LEU A 62 2.39 30.04 4.42
N GLU A 63 2.62 30.85 5.46
CA GLU A 63 3.70 31.85 5.50
C GLU A 63 5.08 31.18 5.45
N TRP A 64 5.20 30.00 6.05
CA TRP A 64 6.46 29.23 6.07
C TRP A 64 6.62 28.39 4.82
N PHE A 65 5.49 27.99 4.20
CA PHE A 65 5.45 27.17 3.00
C PHE A 65 4.54 27.82 1.94
N PRO A 66 5.08 28.76 1.14
CA PRO A 66 4.35 29.40 0.06
C PRO A 66 3.79 28.36 -0.92
N LEU A 67 2.62 28.64 -1.52
CA LEU A 67 1.94 27.72 -2.45
C LEU A 67 2.79 27.34 -3.68
N ASN A 68 3.85 28.06 -4.01
CA ASN A 68 4.75 27.71 -5.11
C ASN A 68 5.96 26.87 -4.70
N LYS A 69 6.03 26.40 -3.44
CA LYS A 69 7.11 25.58 -2.90
C LYS A 69 6.56 24.31 -2.24
N PRO A 70 7.39 23.25 -2.09
CA PRO A 70 7.00 22.06 -1.34
C PRO A 70 6.65 22.41 0.12
N SER A 71 5.53 21.88 0.58
CA SER A 71 5.04 21.92 1.96
C SER A 71 5.63 20.81 2.82
N VAL A 72 5.42 20.85 4.14
CA VAL A 72 5.80 19.76 5.06
C VAL A 72 5.14 18.44 4.66
N GLY A 73 3.87 18.49 4.23
CA GLY A 73 3.18 17.32 3.67
C GLY A 73 3.93 16.73 2.49
N ASP A 74 4.37 17.56 1.54
CA ASP A 74 5.15 17.10 0.38
C ASP A 74 6.43 16.37 0.81
N TYR A 75 7.16 16.91 1.80
CA TYR A 75 8.34 16.24 2.34
C TYR A 75 8.02 14.89 3.01
N PHE A 76 6.88 14.77 3.70
CA PHE A 76 6.43 13.48 4.24
C PHE A 76 6.06 12.48 3.13
N HIS A 77 5.49 12.93 2.00
CA HIS A 77 5.24 12.05 0.83
C HIS A 77 6.57 11.63 0.17
N MET A 78 7.53 12.55 0.05
CA MET A 78 8.86 12.21 -0.46
C MET A 78 9.55 11.18 0.45
N ALA A 79 9.45 11.33 1.77
CA ALA A 79 9.94 10.35 2.72
C ALA A 79 9.23 9.00 2.56
N TYR A 80 7.90 9.00 2.37
CA TYR A 80 7.12 7.79 2.11
C TYR A 80 7.61 7.05 0.86
N ASN A 81 7.92 7.77 -0.21
CA ASN A 81 8.41 7.23 -1.48
C ASN A 81 9.83 6.62 -1.38
N ILE A 82 10.55 6.87 -0.30
CA ILE A 82 11.88 6.28 -0.05
C ILE A 82 11.78 5.15 0.98
N ILE A 83 11.10 5.41 2.10
CA ILE A 83 11.07 4.50 3.25
C ILE A 83 10.21 3.26 2.93
N THR A 84 9.03 3.42 2.32
CA THR A 84 8.14 2.27 2.06
C THR A 84 8.77 1.23 1.13
N PRO A 85 9.31 1.62 -0.05
CA PRO A 85 9.99 0.65 -0.92
C PRO A 85 11.18 -0.03 -0.24
N PHE A 86 11.93 0.71 0.57
CA PHE A 86 13.04 0.15 1.34
C PHE A 86 12.56 -0.90 2.35
N LEU A 87 11.51 -0.62 3.11
CA LEU A 87 10.92 -1.59 4.05
C LEU A 87 10.33 -2.80 3.32
N LEU A 88 9.69 -2.62 2.16
CA LEU A 88 9.16 -3.72 1.34
C LEU A 88 10.29 -4.61 0.81
N LEU A 89 11.41 -4.04 0.36
CA LEU A 89 12.59 -4.79 -0.05
C LEU A 89 13.17 -5.58 1.14
N LYS A 90 13.31 -4.95 2.31
CA LYS A 90 13.80 -5.62 3.53
C LYS A 90 12.88 -6.74 4.00
N LEU A 91 11.56 -6.55 3.87
CA LEU A 91 10.58 -7.58 4.16
C LEU A 91 10.77 -8.81 3.27
N ILE A 92 10.99 -8.58 1.98
CA ILE A 92 11.21 -9.65 1.01
C ILE A 92 12.59 -10.31 1.16
N GLU A 93 13.64 -9.56 1.49
CA GLU A 93 14.97 -10.12 1.81
C GLU A 93 14.93 -11.11 2.96
N ARG A 94 14.05 -10.88 3.95
CA ARG A 94 13.85 -11.77 5.10
C ARG A 94 12.76 -12.83 4.88
N CYS A 95 12.22 -12.93 3.66
CA CYS A 95 11.25 -13.97 3.34
C CYS A 95 11.91 -15.35 3.42
N PRO A 96 11.29 -16.35 4.10
CA PRO A 96 11.85 -17.70 4.20
C PRO A 96 12.03 -18.42 2.85
N ARG A 97 11.33 -17.96 1.81
CA ARG A 97 11.40 -18.54 0.46
C ARG A 97 11.93 -17.54 -0.55
N THR A 98 12.75 -18.03 -1.47
CA THR A 98 13.24 -17.25 -2.60
C THR A 98 12.10 -16.94 -3.55
N LEU A 99 11.78 -15.65 -3.69
CA LEU A 99 10.77 -15.14 -4.61
C LEU A 99 11.40 -14.69 -5.94
N PRO A 100 10.64 -14.62 -7.04
CA PRO A 100 11.15 -14.17 -8.33
C PRO A 100 11.65 -12.71 -8.26
N ARG A 101 12.97 -12.51 -8.37
CA ARG A 101 13.62 -11.19 -8.23
C ARG A 101 13.05 -10.16 -9.21
N SER A 102 12.82 -10.55 -10.46
CA SER A 102 12.26 -9.65 -11.48
C SER A 102 10.88 -9.13 -11.08
N LEU A 103 10.03 -10.00 -10.52
CA LEU A 103 8.70 -9.60 -10.07
C LEU A 103 8.77 -8.60 -8.92
N ILE A 104 9.66 -8.83 -7.95
CA ILE A 104 9.89 -7.91 -6.82
C ILE A 104 10.34 -6.54 -7.34
N TYR A 105 11.37 -6.49 -8.19
CA TYR A 105 11.89 -5.21 -8.68
C TYR A 105 10.87 -4.45 -9.54
N VAL A 106 10.17 -5.15 -10.44
CA VAL A 106 9.10 -4.52 -11.24
C VAL A 106 7.99 -4.00 -10.31
N SER A 107 7.58 -4.77 -9.31
CA SER A 107 6.58 -4.31 -8.32
C SER A 107 7.05 -3.07 -7.57
N ILE A 108 8.29 -3.04 -7.09
CA ILE A 108 8.85 -1.89 -6.36
C ILE A 108 8.98 -0.66 -7.26
N ILE A 109 9.44 -0.81 -8.50
CA ILE A 109 9.57 0.31 -9.46
C ILE A 109 8.18 0.87 -9.79
N THR A 110 7.20 0.01 -10.08
CA THR A 110 5.83 0.45 -10.36
C THR A 110 5.20 1.13 -9.15
N PHE A 111 5.44 0.61 -7.94
CA PHE A 111 5.03 1.23 -6.68
C PHE A 111 5.59 2.66 -6.57
N ILE A 112 6.90 2.83 -6.75
CA ILE A 112 7.56 4.14 -6.63
C ILE A 112 7.01 5.11 -7.67
N MET A 113 6.78 4.65 -8.90
CA MET A 113 6.21 5.45 -9.96
C MET A 113 4.78 5.91 -9.61
N GLY A 114 3.92 5.01 -9.13
CA GLY A 114 2.55 5.34 -8.71
C GLY A 114 2.52 6.32 -7.54
N ALA A 115 3.30 6.05 -6.49
CA ALA A 115 3.38 6.92 -5.31
C ALA A 115 4.01 8.30 -5.62
N SER A 116 4.87 8.39 -6.64
CA SER A 116 5.40 9.68 -7.11
C SER A 116 4.38 10.49 -7.90
N ILE A 117 3.55 9.83 -8.71
CA ILE A 117 2.43 10.49 -9.40
C ILE A 117 1.43 11.01 -8.37
N HIS A 118 1.08 10.18 -7.39
CA HIS A 118 0.17 10.55 -6.31
C HIS A 118 0.69 11.71 -5.47
N LEU A 119 1.99 11.72 -5.11
CA LEU A 119 2.62 12.86 -4.46
C LEU A 119 2.37 14.17 -5.23
N VAL A 120 2.52 14.17 -6.55
CA VAL A 120 2.30 15.39 -7.36
C VAL A 120 0.82 15.77 -7.37
N GLY A 121 -0.07 14.79 -7.53
CA GLY A 121 -1.52 14.99 -7.54
C GLY A 121 -2.02 15.57 -6.22
N ASP A 122 -1.71 14.93 -5.09
CA ASP A 122 -2.11 15.39 -3.75
C ASP A 122 -1.52 16.77 -3.42
N SER A 123 -0.27 17.02 -3.80
CA SER A 123 0.39 18.31 -3.62
C SER A 123 -0.36 19.44 -4.34
N VAL A 124 -0.80 19.21 -5.58
CA VAL A 124 -1.60 20.18 -6.35
C VAL A 124 -3.00 20.31 -5.76
N ASN A 125 -3.66 19.19 -5.46
CA ASN A 125 -5.00 19.17 -4.89
C ASN A 125 -5.08 19.98 -3.58
N HIS A 126 -4.12 19.78 -2.68
CA HIS A 126 -4.05 20.52 -1.44
C HIS A 126 -3.97 22.04 -1.62
N ARG A 127 -3.18 22.51 -2.59
CA ARG A 127 -3.08 23.95 -2.90
C ARG A 127 -4.37 24.50 -3.49
N LEU A 128 -5.06 23.68 -4.29
CA LEU A 128 -6.38 24.02 -4.79
C LEU A 128 -7.38 24.12 -3.63
N ILE A 129 -7.36 23.21 -2.66
CA ILE A 129 -8.24 23.24 -1.47
C ILE A 129 -8.04 24.54 -0.69
N PHE A 130 -6.80 24.96 -0.48
CA PHE A 130 -6.51 26.26 0.13
C PHE A 130 -7.04 27.45 -0.67
N SER A 131 -7.16 27.31 -1.98
CA SER A 131 -7.76 28.32 -2.86
C SER A 131 -9.31 28.24 -2.88
N GLY A 132 -9.91 27.31 -2.13
CA GLY A 132 -11.36 27.10 -1.99
C GLY A 132 -11.90 25.90 -2.79
N TYR A 133 -11.04 25.03 -3.33
CA TYR A 133 -11.45 23.89 -4.16
C TYR A 133 -12.26 22.89 -3.34
N GLN A 134 -13.40 22.50 -3.89
CA GLN A 134 -14.34 21.58 -3.28
C GLN A 134 -14.13 20.15 -3.81
N ASN A 135 -13.53 19.27 -2.99
CA ASN A 135 -13.23 17.88 -3.36
C ASN A 135 -14.46 17.02 -3.69
N HIS A 136 -15.66 17.44 -3.29
CA HIS A 136 -16.89 16.69 -3.59
C HIS A 136 -17.42 16.95 -5.00
N LEU A 137 -16.88 17.94 -5.71
CA LEU A 137 -17.22 18.25 -7.09
C LEU A 137 -16.16 17.67 -8.02
N SER A 138 -16.58 17.29 -9.22
CA SER A 138 -15.61 16.96 -10.27
C SER A 138 -14.77 18.19 -10.65
N VAL A 139 -13.59 17.95 -11.24
CA VAL A 139 -12.67 19.01 -11.69
C VAL A 139 -13.38 20.04 -12.56
N ARG A 140 -14.21 19.58 -13.53
CA ARG A 140 -14.98 20.46 -14.43
C ARG A 140 -16.12 21.19 -13.76
N GLU A 141 -16.66 20.68 -12.66
CA GLU A 141 -17.77 21.29 -11.95
C GLU A 141 -17.31 22.35 -10.94
N ASN A 142 -16.04 22.28 -10.53
CA ASN A 142 -15.47 23.12 -9.50
C ASN A 142 -15.38 24.60 -9.94
N PRO A 143 -15.95 25.54 -9.17
CA PRO A 143 -16.03 26.94 -9.56
C PRO A 143 -14.67 27.62 -9.74
N ILE A 144 -13.63 27.18 -9.00
CA ILE A 144 -12.29 27.75 -9.12
C ILE A 144 -11.64 27.38 -10.44
N ILE A 145 -11.83 26.13 -10.88
CA ILE A 145 -11.27 25.62 -12.13
C ILE A 145 -12.01 26.19 -13.34
N LYS A 146 -13.34 26.35 -13.27
CA LYS A 146 -14.15 26.95 -14.35
C LYS A 146 -13.73 28.37 -14.72
N ASN A 147 -13.19 29.11 -13.75
CA ASN A 147 -12.76 30.50 -13.97
C ASN A 147 -11.36 30.61 -14.59
N LEU A 148 -10.63 29.49 -14.75
CA LEU A 148 -9.30 29.47 -15.34
C LEU A 148 -9.36 29.72 -16.86
N LYS A 149 -8.43 30.53 -17.36
CA LYS A 149 -8.19 30.72 -18.80
C LYS A 149 -6.71 30.41 -19.10
N PRO A 150 -6.38 29.74 -20.22
CA PRO A 150 -7.29 29.21 -21.25
C PRO A 150 -8.08 27.97 -20.79
N GLU A 151 -9.22 27.68 -21.43
CA GLU A 151 -10.06 26.51 -21.10
C GLU A 151 -9.32 25.17 -21.23
N THR A 152 -8.31 25.09 -22.10
CA THR A 152 -7.45 23.90 -22.24
C THR A 152 -6.67 23.55 -20.97
N LEU A 153 -6.53 24.49 -20.03
CA LEU A 153 -5.95 24.24 -18.72
C LEU A 153 -6.84 23.32 -17.87
N ILE A 154 -8.16 23.38 -18.05
CA ILE A 154 -9.12 22.49 -17.37
C ILE A 154 -8.85 21.03 -17.77
N ASP A 155 -8.61 20.78 -19.05
CA ASP A 155 -8.28 19.44 -19.55
C ASP A 155 -6.95 18.92 -18.98
N SER A 156 -5.99 19.83 -18.72
CA SER A 156 -4.72 19.48 -18.07
C SER A 156 -4.92 19.09 -16.60
N PHE A 157 -5.81 19.77 -15.88
CA PHE A 157 -6.17 19.39 -14.51
C PHE A 157 -6.96 18.09 -14.45
N GLU A 158 -7.85 17.82 -15.41
CA GLU A 158 -8.51 16.52 -15.51
C GLU A 158 -7.53 15.39 -15.77
N LEU A 159 -6.56 15.61 -16.67
CA LEU A 159 -5.52 14.64 -16.93
C LEU A 159 -4.67 14.38 -15.67
N LEU A 160 -4.31 15.42 -14.92
CA LEU A 160 -3.59 15.29 -13.66
C LEU A 160 -4.39 14.48 -12.64
N TYR A 161 -5.68 14.78 -12.47
CA TYR A 161 -6.57 14.03 -11.60
C TYR A 161 -6.71 12.57 -12.06
N TYR A 162 -6.78 12.34 -13.37
CA TYR A 162 -6.83 10.98 -13.92
C TYR A 162 -5.55 10.19 -13.60
N TYR A 163 -4.39 10.82 -13.77
CA TYR A 163 -3.10 10.24 -13.42
C TYR A 163 -3.01 9.91 -11.94
N ASP A 164 -3.50 10.77 -11.06
CA ASP A 164 -3.48 10.55 -9.63
C ASP A 164 -4.47 9.44 -9.22
N GLU A 165 -5.78 9.72 -9.36
CA GLU A 165 -6.88 8.91 -8.83
C GLU A 165 -6.99 7.52 -9.44
N TYR A 166 -6.70 7.35 -10.73
CA TYR A 166 -6.86 6.06 -11.39
C TYR A 166 -5.51 5.37 -11.56
N LEU A 167 -4.54 6.03 -12.19
CA LEU A 167 -3.27 5.40 -12.53
C LEU A 167 -2.33 5.28 -11.31
N GLY A 168 -2.11 6.37 -10.59
CA GLY A 168 -1.19 6.49 -9.46
C GLY A 168 -1.57 5.53 -8.34
N HIS A 169 -2.83 5.60 -7.91
CA HIS A 169 -3.39 4.70 -6.90
C HIS A 169 -3.31 3.22 -7.34
N SER A 170 -3.67 2.87 -8.59
CA SER A 170 -3.56 1.49 -9.07
C SER A 170 -2.11 0.98 -9.08
N MET A 171 -1.17 1.82 -9.57
CA MET A 171 0.25 1.50 -9.66
C MET A 171 0.94 1.43 -8.30
N TRP A 172 0.39 2.09 -7.28
CA TRP A 172 0.86 1.98 -5.91
C TRP A 172 0.25 0.77 -5.19
N TYR A 173 -1.08 0.64 -5.17
CA TYR A 173 -1.75 -0.39 -4.38
C TYR A 173 -1.57 -1.80 -4.93
N ILE A 174 -1.69 -2.02 -6.24
CA ILE A 174 -1.59 -3.37 -6.81
C ILE A 174 -0.23 -4.00 -6.48
N PRO A 175 0.92 -3.33 -6.72
CA PRO A 175 2.21 -3.89 -6.33
C PRO A 175 2.39 -4.05 -4.83
N PHE A 176 1.85 -3.14 -4.01
CA PHE A 176 1.91 -3.25 -2.56
C PHE A 176 1.26 -4.54 -2.06
N PHE A 177 0.00 -4.78 -2.45
CA PHE A 177 -0.72 -6.01 -2.07
C PHE A 177 -0.09 -7.26 -2.67
N LEU A 178 0.45 -7.18 -3.89
CA LEU A 178 1.16 -8.29 -4.52
C LEU A 178 2.41 -8.67 -3.73
N ILE A 179 3.22 -7.70 -3.28
CA ILE A 179 4.41 -7.94 -2.46
C ILE A 179 4.03 -8.58 -1.12
N LEU A 180 2.99 -8.06 -0.45
CA LEU A 180 2.50 -8.64 0.80
C LEU A 180 2.01 -10.08 0.61
N PHE A 181 1.28 -10.36 -0.47
CA PHE A 181 0.81 -11.70 -0.79
C PHE A 181 1.97 -12.66 -1.11
N MET A 182 2.96 -12.20 -1.88
CA MET A 182 4.16 -12.98 -2.16
C MET A 182 4.93 -13.31 -0.87
N TYR A 183 5.13 -12.33 0.00
CA TYR A 183 5.75 -12.53 1.31
C TYR A 183 4.96 -13.56 2.13
N PHE A 184 3.63 -13.41 2.21
CA PHE A 184 2.74 -14.34 2.90
C PHE A 184 2.88 -15.78 2.38
N SER A 185 3.01 -15.96 1.06
CA SER A 185 3.21 -17.28 0.45
C SER A 185 4.52 -17.97 0.87
N GLY A 186 5.49 -17.18 1.34
CA GLY A 186 6.76 -17.66 1.89
C GLY A 186 6.69 -18.07 3.36
N CYS A 187 5.68 -17.62 4.11
CA CYS A 187 5.58 -17.80 5.57
C CYS A 187 5.04 -19.17 6.01
N PHE A 188 5.21 -20.22 5.21
CA PHE A 188 4.68 -21.56 5.49
C PHE A 188 5.79 -22.55 5.87
N THR A 189 5.68 -23.14 7.06
CA THR A 189 6.63 -24.06 7.69
C THR A 189 5.99 -25.43 7.98
N PRO A 190 6.75 -26.54 7.94
CA PRO A 190 6.28 -27.85 8.38
C PRO A 190 6.08 -27.96 9.91
N THR A 191 6.68 -27.07 10.69
CA THR A 191 6.75 -27.21 12.15
C THR A 191 5.75 -26.29 12.86
N LYS A 192 4.78 -26.87 13.58
CA LYS A 192 3.76 -26.10 14.33
C LYS A 192 4.36 -25.26 15.48
N ALA A 193 5.49 -25.65 16.05
CA ALA A 193 6.14 -24.90 17.14
C ALA A 193 6.56 -23.47 16.72
N GLU A 194 6.78 -23.22 15.43
CA GLU A 194 7.19 -21.92 14.87
C GLU A 194 6.00 -20.94 14.67
N SER A 195 4.78 -21.39 14.99
CA SER A 195 3.52 -20.68 14.78
C SER A 195 3.01 -19.90 16.01
N SER A 196 3.86 -19.63 17.01
CA SER A 196 3.44 -18.84 18.17
C SER A 196 3.78 -17.37 17.97
N MET A 197 2.76 -16.52 17.80
CA MET A 197 2.95 -15.08 17.66
C MET A 197 3.34 -14.44 19.00
N PRO A 198 4.38 -13.60 19.08
CA PRO A 198 4.73 -12.88 20.30
C PRO A 198 3.60 -11.96 20.76
N GLY A 199 3.33 -11.89 22.07
CA GLY A 199 2.26 -11.02 22.61
C GLY A 199 2.41 -9.54 22.25
N ALA A 200 3.65 -9.04 22.16
CA ALA A 200 3.94 -7.66 21.73
C ALA A 200 3.47 -7.36 20.29
N ALA A 201 3.32 -8.39 19.45
CA ALA A 201 2.81 -8.23 18.10
C ALA A 201 1.36 -7.72 18.10
N LEU A 202 0.51 -8.10 19.07
CA LEU A 202 -0.88 -7.64 19.16
C LEU A 202 -1.00 -6.10 19.20
N LEU A 203 -0.03 -5.42 19.85
CA LEU A 203 0.01 -3.96 19.92
C LEU A 203 0.26 -3.30 18.55
N LEU A 204 0.87 -4.03 17.62
CA LEU A 204 1.16 -3.54 16.26
C LEU A 204 0.01 -3.79 15.27
N VAL A 205 -1.00 -4.61 15.63
CA VAL A 205 -2.11 -4.97 14.75
C VAL A 205 -3.15 -3.86 14.67
N VAL A 206 -3.57 -3.35 15.83
CA VAL A 206 -4.66 -2.36 15.97
C VAL A 206 -4.39 -1.03 15.23
N PRO A 207 -3.18 -0.43 15.30
CA PRO A 207 -2.97 0.92 14.79
C PRO A 207 -2.89 1.04 13.25
N ARG A 208 -2.79 -0.06 12.50
CA ARG A 208 -2.52 -0.04 11.04
C ARG A 208 -3.76 -0.15 10.16
N ILE A 209 -4.89 -0.47 10.74
CA ILE A 209 -5.96 -1.18 10.03
C ILE A 209 -7.17 -0.29 9.71
N GLN A 210 -7.48 0.66 10.59
CA GLN A 210 -8.77 1.34 10.55
C GLN A 210 -8.86 2.40 9.44
N TYR A 211 -7.71 2.91 8.97
CA TYR A 211 -7.68 4.04 8.04
C TYR A 211 -7.38 3.61 6.59
N LEU A 212 -6.35 2.77 6.41
CA LEU A 212 -5.92 2.32 5.08
C LEU A 212 -6.98 1.46 4.37
N VAL A 213 -7.80 0.71 5.11
CA VAL A 213 -8.81 -0.18 4.48
C VAL A 213 -10.07 0.58 4.09
N THR A 214 -10.30 1.76 4.66
CA THR A 214 -11.51 2.54 4.45
C THR A 214 -11.39 3.62 3.37
N GLU A 215 -10.21 3.79 2.78
CA GLU A 215 -10.03 4.64 1.59
C GLU A 215 -10.58 3.88 0.37
N GLY A 216 -11.61 4.44 -0.27
CA GLY A 216 -12.60 3.69 -1.06
C GLY A 216 -12.06 2.80 -2.20
N GLN A 217 -10.85 3.07 -2.70
CA GLN A 217 -10.22 2.30 -3.77
C GLN A 217 -9.45 1.06 -3.27
N ILE A 218 -8.95 1.08 -2.02
CA ILE A 218 -8.11 0.03 -1.45
C ILE A 218 -8.94 -1.20 -1.06
N PHE A 219 -10.20 -0.99 -0.67
CA PHE A 219 -11.05 -2.03 -0.08
C PHE A 219 -11.23 -3.27 -0.96
N ILE A 220 -11.38 -3.09 -2.28
CA ILE A 220 -11.56 -4.20 -3.23
C ILE A 220 -10.30 -5.07 -3.30
N LEU A 221 -9.13 -4.45 -3.46
CA LEU A 221 -7.85 -5.15 -3.47
C LEU A 221 -7.57 -5.84 -2.14
N PHE A 222 -7.94 -5.18 -1.04
CA PHE A 222 -7.82 -5.72 0.31
C PHE A 222 -8.68 -6.98 0.51
N ILE A 223 -9.95 -6.97 0.08
CA ILE A 223 -10.83 -8.15 0.10
C ILE A 223 -10.23 -9.27 -0.75
N PHE A 224 -9.84 -8.97 -1.98
CA PHE A 224 -9.29 -9.97 -2.89
C PHE A 224 -8.05 -10.64 -2.29
N THR A 225 -7.14 -9.85 -1.73
CA THR A 225 -5.94 -10.34 -1.06
C THR A 225 -6.28 -11.18 0.16
N SER A 226 -7.26 -10.75 0.98
CA SER A 226 -7.73 -11.52 2.14
C SER A 226 -8.25 -12.90 1.75
N PHE A 227 -9.08 -12.98 0.70
CA PHE A 227 -9.59 -14.25 0.18
C PHE A 227 -8.46 -15.11 -0.39
N ALA A 228 -7.52 -14.52 -1.13
CA ALA A 228 -6.37 -15.23 -1.66
C ALA A 228 -5.50 -15.81 -0.52
N MET A 229 -5.25 -15.04 0.54
CA MET A 229 -4.54 -15.50 1.73
C MET A 229 -5.26 -16.66 2.41
N LEU A 230 -6.59 -16.55 2.63
CA LEU A 230 -7.40 -17.62 3.21
C LEU A 230 -7.36 -18.89 2.35
N ALA A 231 -7.54 -18.77 1.04
CA ALA A 231 -7.47 -19.88 0.11
C ALA A 231 -6.09 -20.56 0.16
N LEU A 232 -5.02 -19.77 0.24
CA LEU A 232 -3.67 -20.29 0.38
C LEU A 232 -3.46 -21.04 1.70
N VAL A 233 -3.97 -20.51 2.83
CA VAL A 233 -3.94 -21.21 4.13
C VAL A 233 -4.67 -22.54 4.05
N LEU A 234 -5.87 -22.57 3.49
CA LEU A 234 -6.66 -23.80 3.34
C LEU A 234 -5.95 -24.82 2.46
N HIS A 235 -5.35 -24.38 1.34
CA HIS A 235 -4.58 -25.23 0.44
C HIS A 235 -3.32 -25.79 1.10
N GLN A 236 -2.55 -24.97 1.80
CA GLN A 236 -1.32 -25.40 2.46
C GLN A 236 -1.59 -26.28 3.68
N LYS A 237 -2.71 -26.08 4.38
CA LYS A 237 -3.18 -26.98 5.45
C LYS A 237 -3.43 -28.41 4.93
N ARG A 238 -3.95 -28.57 3.71
CA ARG A 238 -4.08 -29.89 3.06
C ARG A 238 -2.72 -30.55 2.83
N LYS A 239 -1.66 -29.76 2.66
CA LYS A 239 -0.27 -30.21 2.53
C LYS A 239 0.48 -30.32 3.86
N ARG A 240 -0.21 -30.20 5.01
CA ARG A 240 0.38 -30.25 6.36
C ARG A 240 1.43 -29.16 6.63
N LEU A 241 1.32 -28.01 5.96
CA LEU A 241 2.11 -26.82 6.26
C LEU A 241 1.29 -25.84 7.12
N PHE A 242 1.98 -25.16 8.02
CA PHE A 242 1.42 -24.18 8.96
C PHE A 242 2.05 -22.82 8.71
N LEU A 243 1.34 -21.75 9.11
CA LEU A 243 1.92 -20.41 9.08
C LEU A 243 2.95 -20.26 10.20
N ASP A 244 4.06 -19.61 9.88
CA ASP A 244 5.01 -19.12 10.89
C ASP A 244 4.44 -17.90 11.63
N SER A 245 5.21 -17.38 12.59
CA SER A 245 4.83 -16.23 13.41
C SER A 245 4.54 -14.96 12.59
N ASN A 246 5.27 -14.71 11.49
CA ASN A 246 5.08 -13.54 10.64
C ASN A 246 3.84 -13.69 9.74
N GLY A 247 3.63 -14.90 9.20
CA GLY A 247 2.45 -15.24 8.41
C GLY A 247 1.17 -15.15 9.23
N LEU A 248 1.18 -15.65 10.47
CA LEU A 248 0.05 -15.50 11.39
C LEU A 248 -0.24 -14.04 11.73
N PHE A 249 0.80 -13.26 12.01
CA PHE A 249 0.64 -11.84 12.28
C PHE A 249 0.00 -11.09 11.10
N LEU A 250 0.45 -11.36 9.88
CA LEU A 250 -0.12 -10.74 8.68
C LEU A 250 -1.56 -11.21 8.45
N PHE A 251 -1.85 -12.51 8.59
CA PHE A 251 -3.20 -13.06 8.44
C PHE A 251 -4.18 -12.50 9.48
N TYR A 252 -3.78 -12.44 10.76
CA TYR A 252 -4.60 -11.84 11.82
C TYR A 252 -4.76 -10.35 11.65
N SER A 253 -3.76 -9.65 11.12
CA SER A 253 -3.92 -8.23 10.75
C SER A 253 -4.99 -8.06 9.69
N PHE A 254 -4.97 -8.85 8.62
CA PHE A 254 -6.00 -8.78 7.59
C PHE A 254 -7.39 -9.17 8.13
N ALA A 255 -7.47 -10.20 8.98
CA ALA A 255 -8.73 -10.63 9.58
C ALA A 255 -9.32 -9.59 10.55
N LEU A 256 -8.49 -9.00 11.42
CA LEU A 256 -8.93 -7.94 12.33
C LEU A 256 -9.41 -6.73 11.55
N ALA A 257 -8.75 -6.40 10.45
CA ALA A 257 -9.16 -5.32 9.56
C ALA A 257 -10.50 -5.53 8.90
N LEU A 258 -10.74 -6.70 8.34
CA LEU A 258 -12.06 -7.04 7.82
C LEU A 258 -13.14 -6.94 8.90
N LEU A 259 -12.85 -7.40 10.12
CA LEU A 259 -13.78 -7.32 11.24
C LEU A 259 -14.07 -5.87 11.65
N LEU A 260 -13.04 -5.03 11.78
CA LEU A 260 -13.21 -3.62 12.12
C LEU A 260 -13.98 -2.86 11.05
N VAL A 261 -13.72 -3.12 9.77
CA VAL A 261 -14.49 -2.53 8.67
C VAL A 261 -15.93 -3.02 8.66
N ALA A 262 -16.16 -4.31 8.92
CA ALA A 262 -17.51 -4.85 9.02
C ALA A 262 -18.29 -4.20 10.18
N LEU A 263 -17.65 -4.03 11.35
CA LEU A 263 -18.26 -3.33 12.49
C LEU A 263 -18.53 -1.85 12.17
N TRP A 264 -17.60 -1.17 11.51
CA TRP A 264 -17.75 0.21 11.08
C TRP A 264 -18.92 0.40 10.10
N VAL A 265 -19.00 -0.46 9.08
CA VAL A 265 -20.10 -0.48 8.11
C VAL A 265 -21.43 -0.81 8.79
N ALA A 266 -21.45 -1.79 9.69
CA ALA A 266 -22.66 -2.16 10.43
C ALA A 266 -23.15 -1.01 11.31
N TRP A 267 -22.23 -0.30 11.97
CA TRP A 267 -22.58 0.84 12.82
C TRP A 267 -23.17 2.00 12.03
N LEU A 268 -22.64 2.28 10.84
CA LEU A 268 -23.06 3.39 9.97
C LEU A 268 -24.08 2.98 8.89
N TRP A 269 -24.63 1.77 8.97
CA TRP A 269 -25.49 1.18 7.92
C TRP A 269 -26.78 1.97 7.68
N ASN A 270 -27.34 2.53 8.77
CA ASN A 270 -28.62 3.24 8.78
C ASN A 270 -28.45 4.77 8.66
N ASP A 271 -27.24 5.28 8.46
CA ASP A 271 -27.04 6.72 8.31
C ASP A 271 -27.59 7.21 6.95
N PRO A 272 -28.66 8.03 6.94
CA PRO A 272 -29.32 8.43 5.70
C PRO A 272 -28.46 9.38 4.85
N VAL A 273 -27.53 10.12 5.45
CA VAL A 273 -26.66 11.08 4.76
C VAL A 273 -25.53 10.35 4.04
N LEU A 274 -24.89 9.42 4.74
CA LEU A 274 -23.81 8.62 4.15
C LEU A 274 -24.32 7.65 3.07
N ARG A 275 -25.52 7.09 3.24
CA ARG A 275 -26.17 6.24 2.22
C ARG A 275 -26.49 6.98 0.93
N LYS A 276 -26.75 8.30 1.02
CA LYS A 276 -26.92 9.16 -0.15
C LYS A 276 -25.59 9.46 -0.84
N LYS A 277 -24.50 9.60 -0.08
CA LYS A 277 -23.15 9.89 -0.60
C LYS A 277 -22.49 8.68 -1.27
N TYR A 278 -22.72 7.47 -0.75
CA TYR A 278 -22.15 6.23 -1.28
C TYR A 278 -23.27 5.28 -1.77
N PRO A 279 -23.88 5.57 -2.93
CA PRO A 279 -24.93 4.73 -3.49
C PRO A 279 -24.31 3.42 -4.02
N GLY A 280 -24.63 2.29 -3.41
CA GLY A 280 -24.14 0.98 -3.84
C GLY A 280 -24.40 -0.15 -2.86
N VAL A 281 -24.19 -1.38 -3.33
CA VAL A 281 -24.28 -2.61 -2.52
C VAL A 281 -23.07 -2.74 -1.59
N ILE A 282 -21.90 -2.29 -2.06
CA ILE A 282 -20.66 -2.23 -1.27
C ILE A 282 -20.55 -0.81 -0.72
N TYR A 283 -21.00 -0.63 0.52
CA TYR A 283 -20.97 0.63 1.25
C TYR A 283 -19.84 0.58 2.28
N VAL A 284 -18.78 1.36 2.08
CA VAL A 284 -17.70 1.57 3.07
C VAL A 284 -17.52 3.06 3.25
N PRO A 285 -18.10 3.66 4.30
CA PRO A 285 -17.99 5.09 4.52
C PRO A 285 -16.57 5.45 4.99
N GLU A 286 -15.94 6.40 4.32
CA GLU A 286 -14.64 6.95 4.72
C GLU A 286 -14.72 7.63 6.11
N PRO A 287 -13.75 7.42 7.01
CA PRO A 287 -13.73 8.02 8.35
C PRO A 287 -13.78 9.56 8.33
N TRP A 288 -13.19 10.20 7.33
CA TRP A 288 -13.26 11.66 7.16
C TRP A 288 -14.62 12.14 6.70
N ALA A 289 -15.35 11.36 5.91
CA ALA A 289 -16.72 11.72 5.54
C ALA A 289 -17.62 11.81 6.79
N PHE A 290 -17.42 10.93 7.77
CA PHE A 290 -18.11 11.01 9.06
C PHE A 290 -17.67 12.22 9.89
N SER A 291 -16.35 12.45 10.01
CA SER A 291 -15.78 13.54 10.83
C SER A 291 -16.16 14.93 10.28
N THR A 292 -16.15 15.09 8.96
CA THR A 292 -16.61 16.32 8.31
C THR A 292 -18.12 16.50 8.49
N LEU A 293 -18.95 15.47 8.29
CA LEU A 293 -20.41 15.57 8.50
C LEU A 293 -20.79 16.00 9.93
N GLN A 294 -20.09 15.51 10.97
CA GLN A 294 -20.34 15.95 12.34
C GLN A 294 -19.96 17.42 12.57
N SER A 295 -18.91 17.91 11.92
CA SER A 295 -18.53 19.33 12.02
C SER A 295 -19.55 20.28 11.36
N TRP A 296 -20.25 19.84 10.31
CA TRP A 296 -21.33 20.61 9.67
C TRP A 296 -22.67 20.51 10.42
N ALA A 297 -22.87 19.52 11.30
CA ALA A 297 -24.06 19.42 12.14
C ALA A 297 -23.99 20.29 13.41
N GLN A 298 -22.84 20.92 13.69
CA GLN A 298 -22.63 21.84 14.81
C GLN A 298 -22.41 23.31 14.39
N ALA A 299 -22.56 23.63 13.11
CA ALA A 299 -22.61 24.99 12.57
C ALA A 299 -24.03 25.32 12.11
#